data_AF-A0A9D2JBP7-F1
#
_entry.id   AF-A0A9D2JBP7-F1
#
_cell.length_a   1.000
_cell.length_b   1.000
_cell.length_c   1.000
_cell.angle_alpha   90.00
_cell.angle_beta   90.00
_cell.angle_gamma   90.00
#
_symmetry.space_group_name_H-M   'P 1'
#
loop_
_entity.id
_entity.type
_entity.pdbx_description
1 polymer ?
#
loop_
_entity_poly.entity_id
_entity_poly.type
_entity_poly.pdbx_seq_one_letter_code
_entity_poly.pdbx_strand_id
1 'polypeptide(L)'
;MKLRERWLPLCGTALLVILCTALPFVWFAVRDRQLDSAQWSTAADSSFLSAAGRENAVARELYYWRQQSAEAVMSQPAALSTAQEAVTPCLAALRSAQVLPDNYMDAAEELVAQATECYTSSEAAGTTTYSFHRELNGPYLTMTVTEHGTLTGLNGKLGLADGFDSAQVAKAYRTMLGLDSFTDWEDAEPLGHGSPAPCYSADAQLYLVANMDLGYFSVSATSMSPETYAGL
;
A
#
# COMPACT_ATOMS: atom_id res chain seq x y z
N MET A 1 16.63 74.81 -30.95
CA MET A 1 15.94 73.51 -30.80
C MET A 1 15.54 73.36 -29.34
N LYS A 2 14.23 73.28 -29.06
CA LYS A 2 13.66 73.42 -27.72
C LYS A 2 13.70 72.07 -26.99
N LEU A 3 14.14 72.06 -25.73
CA LEU A 3 14.28 70.86 -24.89
C LEU A 3 13.09 69.88 -25.02
N ARG A 4 11.86 70.38 -25.13
CA ARG A 4 10.62 69.60 -25.26
C ARG A 4 10.61 68.54 -26.39
N GLU A 5 11.30 68.76 -27.50
CA GLU A 5 11.31 67.81 -28.64
C GLU A 5 12.15 66.55 -28.37
N ARG A 6 13.07 66.59 -27.39
CA ARG A 6 13.89 65.43 -26.99
C ARG A 6 13.21 64.54 -25.94
N TRP A 7 12.25 65.06 -25.17
CA TRP A 7 11.59 64.31 -24.10
C TRP A 7 10.50 63.36 -24.62
N LEU A 8 9.77 63.73 -25.67
CA LEU A 8 8.77 62.84 -26.28
C LEU A 8 9.35 61.48 -26.74
N PRO A 9 10.47 61.43 -27.51
CA PRO A 9 11.03 60.15 -27.92
C PRO A 9 11.64 59.36 -26.76
N LEU A 10 12.21 60.03 -25.75
CA LEU A 10 12.76 59.39 -24.54
C LEU A 10 11.66 58.80 -23.63
N CYS A 11 10.54 59.50 -23.47
CA CYS A 11 9.37 58.97 -22.76
C CYS A 11 8.74 57.81 -23.54
N GLY A 12 8.69 57.90 -24.87
CA GLY A 12 8.21 56.82 -25.73
C GLY A 12 9.05 55.56 -25.63
N THR A 13 10.38 55.68 -25.68
CA THR A 13 11.29 54.53 -25.54
C THR A 13 11.27 53.95 -24.12
N ALA A 14 11.24 54.79 -23.09
CA ALA A 14 11.12 54.32 -21.70
C ALA A 14 9.80 53.54 -21.49
N LEU A 15 8.69 54.05 -22.04
CA LEU A 15 7.40 53.37 -21.95
C LEU A 15 7.38 52.06 -22.73
N LEU A 16 8.06 51.99 -23.87
CA LEU A 16 8.18 50.77 -24.67
C LEU A 16 9.05 49.72 -23.98
N VAL A 17 10.14 50.11 -23.33
CA VAL A 17 10.97 49.22 -22.50
C VAL A 17 10.18 48.71 -21.30
N ILE A 18 9.41 49.57 -20.61
CA ILE A 18 8.54 49.16 -19.50
C ILE A 18 7.47 48.18 -20.00
N LEU A 19 6.84 48.44 -21.15
CA LEU A 19 5.85 47.52 -21.71
C LEU A 19 6.48 46.17 -22.07
N CYS A 20 7.62 46.16 -22.78
CA CYS A 20 8.30 44.93 -23.19
C CYS A 20 8.83 44.11 -22.00
N THR A 21 9.19 44.77 -20.90
CA THR A 21 9.65 44.09 -19.68
C THR A 21 8.51 43.64 -18.79
N ALA A 22 7.41 44.41 -18.70
CA ALA A 22 6.26 44.06 -17.85
C ALA A 22 5.31 43.05 -18.50
N LEU A 23 5.18 43.04 -19.83
CA LEU A 23 4.25 42.14 -20.53
C LEU A 23 4.44 40.66 -20.17
N PRO A 24 5.67 40.12 -20.14
CA PRO A 24 5.89 38.73 -19.75
C PRO A 24 5.39 38.42 -18.34
N PHE A 25 5.63 39.31 -17.37
CA PHE A 25 5.17 39.12 -15.99
C PHE A 25 3.66 39.20 -15.86
N VAL A 26 3.02 40.13 -16.57
CA VAL A 26 1.55 40.22 -16.62
C VAL A 26 0.97 38.96 -17.26
N TRP A 27 1.58 38.46 -18.34
CA TRP A 27 1.17 37.22 -18.98
C TRP A 27 1.30 36.01 -18.03
N PHE A 28 2.42 35.89 -17.32
CA PHE A 28 2.62 34.83 -16.32
C PHE A 28 1.63 34.96 -15.15
N ALA A 29 1.42 36.15 -14.60
CA ALA A 29 0.46 36.36 -13.52
C ALA A 29 -0.98 36.05 -13.94
N VAL A 30 -1.35 36.35 -15.19
CA VAL A 30 -2.66 35.96 -15.75
C VAL A 30 -2.76 34.45 -15.91
N ARG A 31 -1.70 33.78 -16.38
CA ARG A 31 -1.67 32.32 -16.49
C ARG A 31 -1.71 31.62 -15.15
N ASP A 32 -0.98 32.12 -14.17
CA ASP A 32 -0.93 31.61 -12.80
C ASP A 32 -2.31 31.72 -12.15
N ARG A 33 -2.95 32.88 -12.27
CA ARG A 33 -4.34 33.06 -11.83
C ARG A 33 -5.34 32.19 -12.59
N GLN A 34 -5.12 31.93 -13.87
CA GLN A 34 -5.93 30.97 -14.64
C GLN A 34 -5.74 29.53 -14.15
N LEU A 35 -4.54 29.16 -13.73
CA LEU A 35 -4.26 27.83 -13.15
C LEU A 35 -4.88 27.70 -11.75
N ASP A 36 -4.80 28.73 -10.91
CA ASP A 36 -5.42 28.76 -9.57
C ASP A 36 -6.95 28.75 -9.63
N SER A 37 -7.53 29.43 -10.63
CA SER A 37 -8.98 29.51 -10.83
C SER A 37 -9.54 28.37 -11.66
N ALA A 38 -8.69 27.65 -12.40
CA ALA A 38 -9.07 26.40 -13.00
C ALA A 38 -9.32 25.43 -11.86
N GLN A 39 -10.59 25.17 -11.58
CA GLN A 39 -10.96 24.04 -10.78
C GLN A 39 -10.69 22.83 -11.67
N TRP A 40 -9.55 22.15 -11.46
CA TRP A 40 -9.25 20.89 -12.12
C TRP A 40 -10.15 19.84 -11.47
N SER A 41 -11.45 19.89 -11.80
CA SER A 41 -12.39 18.83 -11.49
C SER A 41 -12.10 17.70 -12.46
N THR A 42 -11.02 16.96 -12.21
CA THR A 42 -11.02 15.54 -12.56
C THR A 42 -12.24 14.99 -11.84
N ALA A 43 -13.24 14.52 -12.60
CA ALA A 43 -14.29 13.71 -12.02
C ALA A 43 -13.59 12.67 -11.14
N ALA A 44 -14.08 12.47 -9.92
CA ALA A 44 -13.57 11.40 -9.06
C ALA A 44 -13.83 10.10 -9.83
N ASP A 45 -12.82 9.66 -10.57
CA ASP A 45 -12.77 8.35 -11.16
C ASP A 45 -13.01 7.35 -10.02
N SER A 46 -13.84 6.34 -10.27
CA SER A 46 -14.12 5.26 -9.31
C SER A 46 -12.82 4.60 -8.84
N SER A 47 -11.75 4.76 -9.64
CA SER A 47 -10.39 4.33 -9.35
C SER A 47 -9.69 5.09 -8.22
N PHE A 48 -10.13 6.27 -7.80
CA PHE A 48 -9.50 7.05 -6.70
C PHE A 48 -10.01 6.70 -5.31
N LEU A 49 -9.12 6.75 -4.31
CA LEU A 49 -9.50 6.61 -2.90
C LEU A 49 -10.55 7.65 -2.47
N SER A 50 -11.51 7.18 -1.67
CA SER A 50 -12.48 8.02 -0.96
C SER A 50 -11.80 9.02 -0.01
N ALA A 51 -12.56 9.96 0.55
CA ALA A 51 -12.04 10.87 1.57
C ALA A 51 -11.52 10.11 2.81
N ALA A 52 -12.28 9.13 3.31
CA ALA A 52 -11.88 8.27 4.41
C ALA A 52 -10.63 7.44 4.05
N GLY A 53 -10.56 6.93 2.81
CA GLY A 53 -9.41 6.21 2.28
C GLY A 53 -8.12 7.02 2.30
N ARG A 54 -8.20 8.32 2.01
CA ARG A 54 -7.04 9.23 2.04
C ARG A 54 -6.56 9.57 3.46
N GLU A 55 -7.44 9.51 4.44
CA GLU A 55 -7.15 9.76 5.86
C GLU A 55 -6.52 8.54 6.53
N ASN A 56 -6.88 7.33 6.10
CA ASN A 56 -6.29 6.08 6.61
C ASN A 56 -4.88 5.83 6.00
N ALA A 57 -3.88 5.63 6.86
CA ALA A 57 -2.50 5.45 6.43
C ALA A 57 -2.29 4.18 5.60
N VAL A 58 -2.86 3.05 6.01
CA VAL A 58 -2.71 1.75 5.34
C VAL A 58 -3.41 1.75 3.98
N ALA A 59 -4.63 2.29 3.91
CA ALA A 59 -5.36 2.40 2.64
C ALA A 59 -4.59 3.28 1.63
N ARG A 60 -4.06 4.42 2.08
CA ARG A 60 -3.25 5.31 1.24
C ARG A 60 -1.96 4.65 0.76
N GLU A 61 -1.29 3.92 1.65
CA GLU A 61 -0.07 3.19 1.33
C GLU A 61 -0.33 2.10 0.27
N LEU A 62 -1.28 1.21 0.51
CA LEU A 62 -1.60 0.14 -0.42
C LEU A 62 -2.10 0.67 -1.77
N TYR A 63 -2.86 1.76 -1.75
CA TYR A 63 -3.25 2.45 -2.98
C TYR A 63 -2.04 3.00 -3.75
N TYR A 64 -1.09 3.63 -3.05
CA TYR A 64 0.13 4.13 -3.67
C TYR A 64 0.92 2.98 -4.32
N TRP A 65 1.05 1.84 -3.64
CA TRP A 65 1.75 0.67 -4.18
C TRP A 65 1.08 0.07 -5.40
N ARG A 66 -0.26 0.03 -5.44
CA ARG A 66 -1.01 -0.40 -6.64
C ARG A 66 -0.69 0.42 -7.88
N GLN A 67 -0.36 1.70 -7.73
CA GLN A 67 -0.03 2.59 -8.84
C GLN A 67 1.42 2.42 -9.33
N GLN A 68 2.27 1.74 -8.56
CA GLN A 68 3.65 1.48 -8.95
C GLN A 68 3.73 0.27 -9.88
N SER A 69 4.72 0.28 -10.76
CA SER A 69 5.00 -0.89 -11.61
C SER A 69 5.56 -2.04 -10.77
N ALA A 70 4.90 -3.19 -10.81
CA ALA A 70 5.34 -4.40 -10.14
C ALA A 70 6.41 -5.11 -10.98
N GLU A 71 7.65 -4.63 -10.91
CA GLU A 71 8.80 -5.44 -11.30
C GLU A 71 9.33 -6.16 -10.06
N ALA A 72 9.06 -7.46 -9.99
CA ALA A 72 9.61 -8.32 -8.95
C ALA A 72 11.09 -8.56 -9.23
N VAL A 73 11.95 -8.21 -8.28
CA VAL A 73 13.34 -8.64 -8.31
C VAL A 73 13.38 -10.13 -7.97
N MET A 74 14.20 -10.90 -8.69
CA MET A 74 14.42 -12.31 -8.40
C MET A 74 14.71 -12.54 -6.92
N SER A 75 14.15 -13.61 -6.37
CA SER A 75 14.39 -14.04 -4.99
C SER A 75 15.89 -14.27 -4.74
N GLN A 76 16.39 -13.71 -3.64
CA GLN A 76 17.79 -13.77 -3.25
C GLN A 76 17.92 -14.23 -1.80
N PRO A 77 18.99 -14.98 -1.45
CA PRO A 77 19.29 -15.29 -0.06
C PRO A 77 19.48 -14.02 0.77
N ALA A 78 18.86 -13.97 1.95
CA ALA A 78 18.98 -12.86 2.88
C ALA A 78 19.71 -13.28 4.15
N ALA A 79 20.38 -12.32 4.79
CA ALA A 79 20.95 -12.54 6.11
C ALA A 79 19.81 -12.76 7.13
N LEU A 80 19.83 -13.90 7.82
CA LEU A 80 18.79 -14.28 8.79
C LEU A 80 18.55 -13.20 9.84
N SER A 81 19.61 -12.62 10.41
CA SER A 81 19.48 -11.58 11.45
C SER A 81 18.72 -10.35 10.95
N THR A 82 18.98 -9.91 9.72
CA THR A 82 18.31 -8.75 9.11
C THR A 82 16.86 -9.07 8.80
N ALA A 83 16.58 -10.26 8.26
CA ALA A 83 15.22 -10.70 7.99
C ALA A 83 14.40 -10.84 9.29
N GLN A 84 14.98 -11.43 10.33
CA GLN A 84 14.37 -11.58 11.66
C GLN A 84 14.06 -10.21 12.28
N GLU A 85 15.00 -9.27 12.25
CA GLU A 85 14.79 -7.91 12.75
C GLU A 85 13.64 -7.21 12.00
N ALA A 86 13.57 -7.38 10.67
CA ALA A 86 12.52 -6.78 9.86
C ALA A 86 11.12 -7.32 10.19
N VAL A 87 10.97 -8.61 10.45
CA VAL A 87 9.64 -9.22 10.69
C VAL A 87 9.22 -9.28 12.16
N THR A 88 10.15 -9.08 13.10
CA THR A 88 9.87 -9.13 14.55
C THR A 88 8.73 -8.19 14.97
N PRO A 89 8.69 -6.91 14.53
CA PRO A 89 7.57 -6.02 14.84
C PRO A 89 6.23 -6.54 14.30
N CYS A 90 6.22 -7.16 13.12
CA CYS A 90 5.02 -7.73 12.51
C CYS A 90 4.51 -8.94 13.30
N LEU A 91 5.40 -9.84 13.73
CA LEU A 91 5.05 -10.97 14.61
C LEU A 91 4.46 -10.49 15.95
N ALA A 92 5.08 -9.47 16.56
CA ALA A 92 4.56 -8.86 17.78
C ALA A 92 3.17 -8.25 17.59
N ALA A 93 2.93 -7.57 16.46
CA ALA A 93 1.62 -7.00 16.12
C ALA A 93 0.56 -8.09 15.93
N LEU A 94 0.88 -9.17 15.19
CA LEU A 94 0.00 -10.32 15.00
C LEU A 94 -0.40 -10.96 16.33
N ARG A 95 0.57 -11.17 17.23
CA ARG A 95 0.32 -11.73 18.56
C ARG A 95 -0.54 -10.80 19.41
N SER A 96 -0.21 -9.52 19.45
CA SER A 96 -0.96 -8.53 20.24
C SER A 96 -2.40 -8.37 19.77
N ALA A 97 -2.64 -8.47 18.46
CA ALA A 97 -3.98 -8.37 17.87
C ALA A 97 -4.70 -9.72 17.80
N GLN A 98 -4.06 -10.81 18.26
CA GLN A 98 -4.60 -12.18 18.23
C GLN A 98 -5.09 -12.57 16.82
N VAL A 99 -4.32 -12.21 15.79
CA VAL A 99 -4.68 -12.46 14.40
C VAL A 99 -4.72 -13.95 14.10
N LEU A 100 -3.71 -14.68 14.56
CA LEU A 100 -3.68 -16.14 14.53
C LEU A 100 -3.82 -16.69 15.95
N PRO A 101 -4.32 -17.92 16.12
CA PRO A 101 -4.35 -18.56 17.43
C PRO A 101 -2.94 -18.77 17.99
N ASP A 102 -2.84 -18.88 19.32
CA ASP A 102 -1.55 -18.94 20.03
C ASP A 102 -0.63 -20.06 19.52
N ASN A 103 -1.15 -21.26 19.23
CA ASN A 103 -0.35 -22.36 18.70
C ASN A 103 0.26 -22.07 17.32
N TYR A 104 -0.46 -21.33 16.46
CA TYR A 104 0.07 -20.87 15.17
C TYR A 104 1.12 -19.76 15.36
N MET A 105 0.88 -18.83 16.28
CA MET A 105 1.86 -17.78 16.60
C MET A 105 3.14 -18.35 17.20
N ASP A 106 3.03 -19.30 18.15
CA ASP A 106 4.17 -19.98 18.75
C ASP A 106 4.98 -20.74 17.69
N ALA A 107 4.32 -21.47 16.79
CA ALA A 107 4.98 -22.18 15.71
C ALA A 107 5.63 -21.24 14.68
N ALA A 108 5.01 -20.09 14.38
CA ALA A 108 5.56 -19.09 13.47
C ALA A 108 6.83 -18.43 14.07
N GLU A 109 6.77 -18.02 15.34
CA GLU A 109 7.91 -17.43 16.05
C GLU A 109 9.05 -18.43 16.23
N GLU A 110 8.72 -19.69 16.57
CA GLU A 110 9.72 -20.76 16.66
C GLU A 110 10.40 -21.01 15.30
N LEU A 111 9.61 -21.04 14.22
CA LEU A 111 10.13 -21.22 12.87
C LEU A 111 11.08 -20.07 12.49
N VAL A 112 10.70 -18.82 12.73
CA VAL A 112 11.55 -17.65 12.44
C VAL A 112 12.82 -17.67 13.29
N ALA A 113 12.72 -18.01 14.57
CA ALA A 113 13.87 -18.09 15.48
C ALA A 113 14.86 -19.21 15.11
N GLN A 114 14.36 -20.33 14.60
CA GLN A 114 15.17 -21.51 14.23
C GLN A 114 15.37 -21.68 12.72
N ALA A 115 15.05 -20.66 11.92
CA ALA A 115 15.23 -20.70 10.48
C ALA A 115 16.72 -20.88 10.14
N THR A 116 17.01 -21.74 9.18
CA THR A 116 18.35 -22.00 8.67
C THR A 116 18.62 -21.20 7.40
N GLU A 117 17.55 -20.88 6.66
CA GLU A 117 17.59 -20.13 5.41
C GLU A 117 16.46 -19.10 5.38
N CYS A 118 16.75 -17.96 4.79
CA CYS A 118 15.75 -16.96 4.43
C CYS A 118 16.01 -16.45 3.03
N TYR A 119 14.94 -16.30 2.26
CA TYR A 119 14.97 -15.69 0.94
C TYR A 119 14.12 -14.43 0.96
N THR A 120 14.58 -13.41 0.25
CA THR A 120 13.84 -12.17 0.05
C THR A 120 13.59 -11.91 -1.41
N SER A 121 12.37 -11.50 -1.74
CA SER A 121 12.04 -10.87 -3.02
C SER A 121 11.52 -9.47 -2.74
N SER A 122 12.18 -8.46 -3.28
CA SER A 122 11.72 -7.07 -3.22
C SER A 122 11.05 -6.71 -4.53
N GLU A 123 9.91 -6.05 -4.45
CA GLU A 123 9.28 -5.39 -5.59
C GLU A 123 9.76 -3.95 -5.67
N ALA A 124 9.93 -3.42 -6.88
CA ALA A 124 10.24 -2.00 -7.08
C ALA A 124 9.21 -1.08 -6.39
N ALA A 125 8.00 -1.58 -6.18
CA ALA A 125 6.92 -0.99 -5.40
C ALA A 125 7.12 -1.12 -3.87
N GLY A 126 8.35 -0.98 -3.36
CA GLY A 126 8.64 -0.81 -1.92
C GLY A 126 8.10 -1.90 -0.99
N THR A 127 7.92 -3.12 -1.49
CA THR A 127 7.43 -4.26 -0.70
C THR A 127 8.49 -5.36 -0.72
N THR A 128 8.76 -5.96 0.44
CA THR A 128 9.70 -7.06 0.57
C THR A 128 9.00 -8.27 1.16
N THR A 129 9.10 -9.40 0.47
CA THR A 129 8.62 -10.68 0.95
C THR A 129 9.78 -11.46 1.53
N TYR A 130 9.65 -11.91 2.77
CA TYR A 130 10.61 -12.73 3.50
C TYR A 130 10.05 -14.15 3.61
N SER A 131 10.79 -15.14 3.12
CA SER A 131 10.43 -16.55 3.20
C SER A 131 11.43 -17.29 4.07
N PHE A 132 10.98 -17.78 5.22
CA PHE A 132 11.77 -18.50 6.21
C PHE A 132 11.54 -20.00 6.08
N HIS A 133 12.65 -20.75 6.09
CA HIS A 133 12.65 -22.21 6.00
C HIS A 133 13.62 -22.79 7.04
N ARG A 134 13.28 -24.00 7.54
CA ARG A 134 14.21 -24.81 8.34
C ARG A 134 14.88 -25.90 7.49
N GLU A 135 14.13 -26.47 6.55
CA GLU A 135 14.57 -27.54 5.67
C GLU A 135 13.73 -27.57 4.39
N LEU A 136 14.27 -28.18 3.32
CA LEU A 136 13.60 -28.28 2.02
C LEU A 136 12.31 -29.10 2.14
N ASN A 137 11.19 -28.54 1.67
CA ASN A 137 9.83 -29.12 1.76
C ASN A 137 9.28 -29.29 3.19
N GLY A 138 9.95 -28.72 4.20
CA GLY A 138 9.47 -28.66 5.57
C GLY A 138 8.51 -27.49 5.82
N PRO A 139 8.22 -27.19 7.10
CA PRO A 139 7.47 -26.01 7.47
C PRO A 139 8.13 -24.74 6.94
N TYR A 140 7.29 -23.79 6.53
CA TYR A 140 7.74 -22.47 6.07
C TYR A 140 6.76 -21.38 6.47
N LEU A 141 7.30 -20.16 6.53
CA LEU A 141 6.55 -18.94 6.76
C LEU A 141 7.01 -17.89 5.76
N THR A 142 6.06 -17.25 5.10
CA THR A 142 6.28 -16.13 4.20
C THR A 142 5.54 -14.90 4.72
N MET A 143 6.25 -13.79 4.83
CA MET A 143 5.73 -12.50 5.30
C MET A 143 6.06 -11.42 4.29
N THR A 144 5.06 -10.67 3.85
CA THR A 144 5.19 -9.57 2.90
C THR A 144 5.00 -8.26 3.65
N VAL A 145 6.05 -7.44 3.70
CA VAL A 145 6.12 -6.22 4.49
C VAL A 145 6.50 -5.06 3.59
N THR A 146 5.77 -3.94 3.70
CA THR A 146 6.11 -2.71 2.98
C THR A 146 7.30 -1.99 3.61
N GLU A 147 7.86 -1.00 2.90
CA GLU A 147 8.93 -0.15 3.43
C GLU A 147 8.52 0.62 4.70
N HIS A 148 7.22 0.84 4.91
CA HIS A 148 6.69 1.49 6.12
C HIS A 148 6.42 0.50 7.26
N GLY A 149 6.72 -0.79 7.08
CA GLY A 149 6.51 -1.82 8.09
C GLY A 149 5.09 -2.40 8.13
N THR A 150 4.25 -2.11 7.14
CA THR A 150 2.90 -2.66 7.06
C THR A 150 2.96 -4.11 6.58
N LEU A 151 2.45 -5.05 7.39
CA LEU A 151 2.34 -6.46 7.01
C LEU A 151 1.12 -6.64 6.09
N THR A 152 1.35 -6.84 4.79
CA THR A 152 0.30 -6.93 3.76
C THR A 152 0.00 -8.37 3.35
N GLY A 153 0.90 -9.29 3.69
CA GLY A 153 0.73 -10.71 3.40
C GLY A 153 1.43 -11.57 4.44
N LEU A 154 0.79 -12.67 4.80
CA LEU A 154 1.29 -13.69 5.70
C LEU A 154 0.76 -15.03 5.21
N ASN A 155 1.64 -15.98 4.88
CA ASN A 155 1.20 -17.31 4.52
C ASN A 155 2.24 -18.35 4.91
N GLY A 156 1.82 -19.60 5.04
CA GLY A 156 2.76 -20.65 5.40
C GLY A 156 2.10 -21.99 5.66
N LYS A 157 2.96 -22.95 5.96
CA LYS A 157 2.57 -24.27 6.45
C LYS A 157 3.44 -24.58 7.65
N LEU A 158 2.87 -24.53 8.84
CA LEU A 158 3.64 -24.64 10.10
C LEU A 158 3.68 -26.08 10.65
N GLY A 159 3.17 -27.07 9.90
CA GLY A 159 3.06 -28.45 10.36
C GLY A 159 1.91 -28.68 11.35
N LEU A 160 0.98 -27.74 11.46
CA LEU A 160 -0.23 -27.83 12.26
C LEU A 160 -1.41 -28.31 11.41
N ALA A 161 -2.39 -28.95 12.06
CA ALA A 161 -3.68 -29.27 11.44
C ALA A 161 -4.58 -28.03 11.42
N ASP A 162 -5.57 -28.03 10.53
CA ASP A 162 -6.59 -26.98 10.43
C ASP A 162 -7.23 -26.73 11.81
N GLY A 163 -7.19 -25.48 12.26
CA GLY A 163 -7.54 -25.18 13.64
C GLY A 163 -8.02 -23.76 13.90
N PHE A 164 -8.28 -22.96 12.87
CA PHE A 164 -8.82 -21.61 13.05
C PHE A 164 -9.95 -21.27 12.09
N ASP A 165 -10.76 -20.32 12.51
CA ASP A 165 -11.83 -19.71 11.72
C ASP A 165 -11.27 -18.53 10.92
N SER A 166 -11.18 -18.68 9.60
CA SER A 166 -10.66 -17.65 8.70
C SER A 166 -11.41 -16.32 8.82
N ALA A 167 -12.72 -16.30 9.11
CA ALA A 167 -13.46 -15.06 9.26
C ALA A 167 -13.02 -14.27 10.50
N GLN A 168 -12.71 -14.98 11.60
CA GLN A 168 -12.16 -14.36 12.81
C GLN A 168 -10.75 -13.84 12.56
N VAL A 169 -9.91 -14.60 11.86
CA VAL A 169 -8.55 -14.18 11.46
C VAL A 169 -8.62 -12.93 10.57
N ALA A 170 -9.47 -12.92 9.55
CA ALA A 170 -9.66 -11.78 8.66
C ALA A 170 -10.09 -10.51 9.43
N LYS A 171 -11.04 -10.65 10.36
CA LYS A 171 -11.50 -9.54 11.21
C LYS A 171 -10.40 -9.02 12.14
N ALA A 172 -9.66 -9.90 12.81
CA ALA A 172 -8.57 -9.52 13.69
C ALA A 172 -7.41 -8.86 12.91
N TYR A 173 -7.08 -9.38 11.73
CA TYR A 173 -6.10 -8.78 10.83
C TYR A 173 -6.51 -7.39 10.35
N ARG A 174 -7.77 -7.21 9.95
CA ARG A 174 -8.35 -5.90 9.61
C ARG A 174 -8.24 -4.90 10.76
N THR A 175 -8.52 -5.37 11.98
CA THR A 175 -8.38 -4.56 13.21
C THR A 175 -6.93 -4.15 13.44
N MET A 176 -5.99 -5.09 13.31
CA MET A 176 -4.55 -4.85 13.45
C MET A 176 -4.04 -3.78 12.47
N LEU A 177 -4.55 -3.79 11.24
CA LEU A 177 -4.22 -2.78 10.22
C LEU A 177 -4.92 -1.43 10.43
N GLY A 178 -5.78 -1.29 11.45
CA GLY A 178 -6.50 -0.05 11.72
C GLY A 178 -7.56 0.27 10.66
N LEU A 179 -8.16 -0.75 10.07
CA LEU A 179 -9.13 -0.62 8.96
C LEU A 179 -10.60 -0.68 9.43
N ASP A 180 -10.86 -0.75 10.72
CA ASP A 180 -12.23 -0.76 11.26
C ASP A 180 -12.94 0.61 11.17
N SER A 181 -12.23 1.67 10.79
CA SER A 181 -12.84 2.99 10.54
C SER A 181 -13.76 2.99 9.32
N PHE A 182 -13.59 2.03 8.42
CA PHE A 182 -14.44 1.85 7.25
C PHE A 182 -15.66 1.00 7.64
N THR A 183 -16.87 1.47 7.32
CA THR A 183 -18.13 0.79 7.70
C THR A 183 -18.76 0.01 6.56
N ASP A 184 -18.20 0.11 5.36
CA ASP A 184 -18.69 -0.47 4.10
C ASP A 184 -18.05 -1.83 3.78
N TRP A 185 -17.46 -2.50 4.79
CA TRP A 185 -16.93 -3.85 4.60
C TRP A 185 -18.04 -4.83 4.27
N GLU A 186 -17.92 -5.48 3.13
CA GLU A 186 -18.82 -6.52 2.67
C GLU A 186 -18.06 -7.84 2.54
N ASP A 187 -18.71 -8.95 2.94
CA ASP A 187 -18.19 -10.28 2.67
C ASP A 187 -18.23 -10.54 1.17
N ALA A 188 -17.10 -10.93 0.58
CA ALA A 188 -17.01 -11.27 -0.83
C ALA A 188 -17.34 -12.75 -1.06
N GLU A 189 -17.64 -13.12 -2.30
CA GLU A 189 -17.89 -14.53 -2.63
C GLU A 189 -16.60 -15.34 -2.45
N PRO A 190 -16.61 -16.41 -1.62
CA PRO A 190 -15.43 -17.23 -1.40
C PRO A 190 -15.06 -17.99 -2.68
N LEU A 191 -13.89 -17.68 -3.24
CA LEU A 191 -13.31 -18.40 -4.37
C LEU A 191 -12.13 -19.28 -3.91
N GLY A 192 -12.02 -20.47 -4.47
CA GLY A 192 -10.89 -21.39 -4.26
C GLY A 192 -11.16 -22.55 -3.30
N HIS A 193 -10.08 -23.20 -2.86
CA HIS A 193 -10.11 -24.33 -1.93
C HIS A 193 -9.94 -23.87 -0.47
N GLY A 194 -10.29 -24.74 0.47
CA GLY A 194 -10.22 -24.47 1.89
C GLY A 194 -11.45 -23.74 2.45
N SER A 195 -11.20 -22.89 3.44
CA SER A 195 -12.19 -22.04 4.11
C SER A 195 -11.82 -20.57 3.96
N PRO A 196 -11.89 -19.98 2.76
CA PRO A 196 -11.55 -18.57 2.56
C PRO A 196 -12.65 -17.66 3.14
N ALA A 197 -12.23 -16.56 3.76
CA ALA A 197 -13.09 -15.49 4.26
C ALA A 197 -12.65 -14.15 3.65
N PRO A 198 -12.98 -13.90 2.37
CA PRO A 198 -12.66 -12.65 1.71
C PRO A 198 -13.67 -11.55 2.07
N CYS A 199 -13.19 -10.32 2.15
CA CYS A 199 -14.01 -9.14 2.35
C CYS A 199 -13.44 -7.94 1.59
N TYR A 200 -14.30 -7.00 1.25
CA TYR A 200 -13.96 -5.84 0.45
C TYR A 200 -14.56 -4.56 1.04
N SER A 201 -13.82 -3.45 0.94
CA SER A 201 -14.31 -2.10 1.21
C SER A 201 -14.05 -1.23 -0.01
N ALA A 202 -15.10 -0.63 -0.56
CA ALA A 202 -15.04 0.28 -1.70
C ALA A 202 -14.42 1.63 -1.30
N ASP A 203 -14.73 2.11 -0.09
CA ASP A 203 -14.18 3.35 0.44
C ASP A 203 -12.68 3.25 0.70
N ALA A 204 -12.22 2.11 1.20
CA ALA A 204 -10.79 1.83 1.36
C ALA A 204 -10.11 1.40 0.06
N GLN A 205 -10.88 0.91 -0.93
CA GLN A 205 -10.38 0.17 -2.09
C GLN A 205 -9.44 -0.96 -1.71
N LEU A 206 -9.83 -1.76 -0.72
CA LEU A 206 -9.03 -2.86 -0.19
C LEU A 206 -9.82 -4.16 -0.26
N TYR A 207 -9.15 -5.19 -0.78
CA TYR A 207 -9.58 -6.58 -0.68
C TYR A 207 -8.71 -7.28 0.37
N LEU A 208 -9.34 -7.93 1.33
CA LEU A 208 -8.68 -8.66 2.41
C LEU A 208 -9.21 -10.08 2.45
N VAL A 209 -8.32 -11.05 2.60
CA VAL A 209 -8.71 -12.47 2.72
C VAL A 209 -7.86 -13.17 3.76
N ALA A 210 -8.50 -14.04 4.54
CA ALA A 210 -7.83 -15.10 5.26
C ALA A 210 -8.33 -16.45 4.75
N ASN A 211 -7.46 -17.45 4.71
CA ASN A 211 -7.80 -18.80 4.28
C ASN A 211 -7.03 -19.84 5.11
N MET A 212 -7.66 -21.00 5.27
CA MET A 212 -7.08 -22.22 5.82
C MET A 212 -7.45 -23.37 4.91
N ASP A 213 -6.46 -24.17 4.52
CA ASP A 213 -6.64 -25.36 3.71
C ASP A 213 -5.52 -26.39 3.98
N LEU A 214 -5.87 -27.54 4.56
CA LEU A 214 -4.94 -28.69 4.71
C LEU A 214 -3.59 -28.34 5.39
N GLY A 215 -3.67 -27.52 6.44
CA GLY A 215 -2.56 -27.03 7.25
C GLY A 215 -1.78 -25.87 6.62
N TYR A 216 -2.13 -25.47 5.39
CA TYR A 216 -1.68 -24.23 4.78
C TYR A 216 -2.62 -23.09 5.18
N PHE A 217 -2.05 -21.94 5.49
CA PHE A 217 -2.83 -20.74 5.73
C PHE A 217 -2.30 -19.56 4.93
N SER A 218 -3.19 -18.62 4.65
CA SER A 218 -2.85 -17.33 4.08
C SER A 218 -3.72 -16.23 4.68
N VAL A 219 -3.15 -15.05 4.83
CA VAL A 219 -3.79 -13.81 5.26
C VAL A 219 -3.17 -12.71 4.44
N SER A 220 -3.97 -11.91 3.72
CA SER A 220 -3.43 -10.81 2.92
C SER A 220 -4.43 -9.68 2.77
N ALA A 221 -3.90 -8.48 2.54
CA ALA A 221 -4.63 -7.29 2.16
C ALA A 221 -3.96 -6.66 0.93
N THR A 222 -4.74 -6.32 -0.07
CA THR A 222 -4.26 -5.67 -1.30
C THR A 222 -5.20 -4.54 -1.72
N SER A 223 -4.67 -3.51 -2.36
CA SER A 223 -5.53 -2.49 -2.93
C SER A 223 -6.15 -2.97 -4.24
N MET A 224 -7.46 -2.80 -4.36
CA MET A 224 -8.25 -3.23 -5.50
C MET A 224 -9.34 -2.20 -5.79
N SER A 225 -9.38 -1.69 -7.03
CA SER A 225 -10.40 -0.72 -7.42
C SER A 225 -11.79 -1.40 -7.47
N PRO A 226 -12.88 -0.63 -7.32
CA PRO A 226 -14.23 -1.20 -7.42
C PRO A 226 -14.48 -1.93 -8.74
N GLU A 227 -13.91 -1.43 -9.83
CA GLU A 227 -14.02 -2.05 -11.16
C GLU A 227 -13.27 -3.38 -11.25
N THR A 228 -12.07 -3.47 -10.66
CA THR A 228 -11.33 -4.74 -10.60
C THR A 228 -12.04 -5.75 -9.71
N TYR A 229 -12.57 -5.31 -8.57
CA TYR A 229 -13.33 -6.17 -7.66
C TYR A 229 -14.60 -6.72 -8.32
N ALA A 230 -15.35 -5.87 -9.04
CA ALA A 230 -16.55 -6.29 -9.75
C ALA A 230 -16.29 -7.28 -10.91
N GLY A 231 -15.02 -7.45 -11.32
CA GLY A 231 -14.61 -8.39 -12.36
C GLY A 231 -14.08 -9.74 -11.85
N LEU A 232 -14.06 -9.96 -10.52
CA LEU A 232 -13.74 -11.27 -9.91
C LEU A 232 -14.88 -12.28 -10.13
#